data_AF-A0A9D1MEA0-F1
#
_entry.id   AF-A0A9D1MEA0-F1
#
_cell.length_a   1.000
_cell.length_b   1.000
_cell.length_c   1.000
_cell.angle_alpha   90.00
_cell.angle_beta   90.00
_cell.angle_gamma   90.00
#
_symmetry.space_group_name_H-M   'P 1'
#
loop_
_entity.id
_entity.type
_entity.pdbx_description
1 polymer ?
#
loop_
_entity_poly.entity_id
_entity_poly.type
_entity_poly.pdbx_seq_one_letter_code
_entity_poly.pdbx_strand_id
1 'polypeptide(L)'
;MKLNLSIQSYDVKNLEAIRQSVAFERDSCRRLEQSAEIIRSNIAGFEREFSSVNMDRAKEIVDKYIRVLSDAQAEIAELLGSADEFMAKLRHVWRKW
;
A
#
# COMPACT_ATOMS: atom_id res chain seq x y z
N MET A 1 28.31 -7.37 13.75
CA MET A 1 27.85 -6.05 13.25
C MET A 1 27.72 -5.13 14.44
N LYS A 2 28.63 -4.15 14.62
CA LYS A 2 28.60 -3.22 15.75
C LYS A 2 27.59 -2.11 15.44
N LEU A 3 26.48 -2.08 16.17
CA LEU A 3 25.53 -0.96 16.11
C LEU A 3 26.29 0.31 16.50
N ASN A 4 26.28 1.31 15.62
CA ASN A 4 26.93 2.58 15.87
C ASN A 4 26.09 3.35 16.89
N LEU A 5 26.50 3.30 18.16
CA LEU A 5 25.84 3.92 19.31
C LEU A 5 25.99 5.46 19.34
N SER A 6 26.59 6.06 18.30
CA SER A 6 26.80 7.52 18.21
C SER A 6 25.56 8.30 17.75
N ILE A 7 24.45 7.63 17.43
CA ILE A 7 23.18 8.31 17.13
C ILE A 7 22.58 8.79 18.46
N GLN A 8 22.90 10.03 18.83
CA GLN A 8 22.46 10.66 20.09
C GLN A 8 20.96 11.00 20.11
N SER A 9 20.30 11.05 18.95
CA SER A 9 18.85 11.08 18.83
C SER A 9 18.42 10.40 17.54
N TYR A 10 17.53 9.41 17.63
CA TYR A 10 16.67 9.09 16.49
C TYR A 10 15.64 10.21 16.44
N ASP A 11 15.49 10.88 15.29
CA ASP A 11 14.46 11.89 15.11
C ASP A 11 13.09 11.22 14.95
N VAL A 12 12.58 10.67 16.07
CA VAL A 12 11.30 9.97 16.14
C VAL A 12 10.13 10.91 15.82
N LYS A 13 10.36 12.23 15.79
CA LYS A 13 9.36 13.22 15.35
C LYS A 13 8.92 13.01 13.91
N ASN A 14 9.72 12.37 13.06
CA ASN A 14 9.36 12.14 11.66
C ASN A 14 8.73 10.76 11.41
N LEU A 15 8.86 9.80 12.34
CA LEU A 15 8.33 8.43 12.16
C LEU A 15 6.81 8.39 12.13
N GLU A 16 6.13 9.19 12.97
CA GLU A 16 4.66 9.26 12.95
C GLU A 16 4.15 9.92 11.65
N ALA A 17 4.84 10.94 11.14
CA ALA A 17 4.51 11.60 9.88
C ALA A 17 4.71 10.67 8.67
N ILE A 18 5.82 9.92 8.64
CA ILE A 18 6.09 8.89 7.62
C ILE A 18 4.99 7.82 7.67
N ARG A 19 4.66 7.32 8.86
CA ARG A 19 3.59 6.32 9.06
C ARG A 19 2.24 6.82 8.52
N GLN A 20 1.87 8.06 8.83
CA GLN A 20 0.63 8.67 8.31
C GLN A 20 0.65 8.79 6.78
N SER A 21 1.75 9.22 6.19
CA SER A 21 1.90 9.31 4.73
C SER A 21 1.77 7.93 4.07
N VAL A 22 2.41 6.91 4.62
CA VAL A 22 2.36 5.55 4.08
C VAL A 22 0.95 4.96 4.20
N ALA A 23 0.25 5.21 5.33
CA ALA A 23 -1.14 4.82 5.49
C ALA A 23 -2.06 5.50 4.47
N PHE A 24 -1.81 6.78 4.17
CA PHE A 24 -2.54 7.51 3.14
C PHE A 24 -2.32 6.91 1.75
N GLU A 25 -1.08 6.57 1.39
CA GLU A 25 -0.78 5.92 0.10
C GLU A 25 -1.46 4.55 -0.02
N ARG A 26 -1.47 3.74 1.05
CA ARG A 26 -2.21 2.47 1.07
C ARG A 26 -3.69 2.68 0.76
N ASP A 27 -4.30 3.68 1.39
CA ASP A 27 -5.71 4.00 1.17
C ASP A 27 -5.97 4.54 -0.25
N SER A 28 -5.01 5.25 -0.84
CA SER A 28 -5.04 5.65 -2.25
C SER A 28 -4.99 4.44 -3.18
N CYS A 29 -4.10 3.48 -2.95
CA CYS A 29 -4.05 2.23 -3.71
C CYS A 29 -5.39 1.48 -3.64
N ARG A 30 -5.99 1.40 -2.45
CA ARG A 30 -7.32 0.77 -2.26
C ARG A 30 -8.42 1.44 -3.08
N ARG A 31 -8.46 2.78 -3.12
CA ARG A 31 -9.44 3.53 -3.93
C ARG A 31 -9.25 3.29 -5.42
N LEU A 32 -7.99 3.22 -5.88
CA LEU A 32 -7.67 2.92 -7.27
C LEU A 32 -8.08 1.49 -7.64
N GLU A 33 -7.86 0.52 -6.76
CA GLU A 33 -8.26 -0.87 -6.98
C GLU A 33 -9.78 -1.00 -7.10
N GLN A 34 -10.53 -0.36 -6.20
CA GLN A 34 -12.00 -0.31 -6.28
C GLN A 34 -12.48 0.30 -7.60
N SER A 35 -11.81 1.36 -8.06
CA SER A 35 -12.14 2.01 -9.33
C SER A 35 -11.85 1.08 -10.52
N ALA A 36 -10.74 0.35 -10.47
CA ALA A 36 -10.38 -0.63 -11.49
C ALA A 36 -11.38 -1.80 -11.54
N GLU A 37 -11.84 -2.30 -10.39
CA GLU A 37 -12.88 -3.34 -10.33
C GLU A 37 -14.24 -2.86 -10.89
N ILE A 38 -14.62 -1.59 -10.66
CA ILE A 38 -15.81 -1.00 -11.29
C ILE A 38 -15.67 -0.99 -12.82
N ILE A 39 -14.51 -0.56 -13.34
CA ILE A 39 -14.24 -0.55 -14.78
C ILE A 39 -14.32 -1.98 -15.34
N ARG A 40 -13.72 -2.95 -14.65
CA ARG A 40 -13.77 -4.37 -15.01
C ARG A 40 -15.19 -4.89 -15.10
N SER A 41 -16.02 -4.58 -14.09
CA SER A 41 -17.44 -4.95 -14.06
C SER A 41 -18.21 -4.32 -15.22
N ASN A 42 -17.92 -3.06 -15.56
CA ASN A 42 -18.56 -2.37 -16.69
C ASN A 42 -18.19 -3.03 -18.02
N ILE A 43 -16.91 -3.36 -18.24
CA ILE A 43 -16.45 -4.09 -19.43
C ILE A 43 -17.19 -5.43 -19.56
N ALA A 44 -17.29 -6.19 -18.48
CA ALA A 44 -18.01 -7.47 -18.47
C ALA A 44 -19.52 -7.32 -18.72
N GLY A 45 -20.12 -6.19 -18.31
CA GLY A 45 -21.51 -5.85 -18.64
C GLY A 45 -21.69 -5.62 -20.13
N PHE A 46 -20.82 -4.80 -20.74
CA PHE A 46 -20.86 -4.48 -22.16
C PHE A 46 -20.52 -5.68 -23.07
N GLU A 47 -19.64 -6.59 -22.64
CA GLU A 47 -19.31 -7.84 -23.36
C GLU A 47 -20.54 -8.70 -23.69
N ARG A 48 -21.63 -8.57 -22.91
CA ARG A 48 -22.89 -9.29 -23.16
C ARG A 48 -23.64 -8.78 -24.39
N GLU A 49 -23.40 -7.54 -24.77
CA GLU A 49 -24.10 -6.85 -25.87
C GLU A 49 -23.20 -6.70 -27.11
N PHE A 50 -21.89 -6.54 -26.93
CA PHE A 50 -20.91 -6.47 -28.02
C PHE A 50 -19.52 -6.91 -27.55
N SER A 51 -18.79 -7.60 -28.42
CA SER A 51 -17.38 -7.97 -28.17
C SER A 51 -16.46 -7.28 -29.17
N SER A 52 -15.30 -6.80 -28.72
CA SER A 52 -14.25 -6.29 -29.60
C SER A 52 -12.85 -6.56 -29.04
N VAL A 53 -11.86 -6.65 -29.92
CA VAL A 53 -10.44 -6.81 -29.55
C VAL A 53 -9.97 -5.70 -28.60
N ASN A 54 -10.52 -4.49 -28.73
CA ASN A 54 -10.21 -3.38 -27.84
C ASN A 54 -10.73 -3.60 -26.41
N MET A 55 -11.86 -4.30 -26.24
CA MET A 55 -12.39 -4.63 -24.91
C MET A 55 -11.58 -5.73 -24.24
N ASP A 56 -11.19 -6.76 -24.98
CA ASP A 56 -10.32 -7.83 -24.46
C ASP A 56 -9.01 -7.22 -23.95
N ARG A 57 -8.42 -6.31 -24.72
CA ARG A 57 -7.21 -5.58 -24.33
C ARG A 57 -7.44 -4.66 -23.12
N ALA A 58 -8.57 -3.97 -23.05
CA ALA A 58 -8.91 -3.13 -21.91
C ALA A 58 -9.03 -3.97 -20.61
N LYS A 59 -9.65 -5.14 -20.70
CA LYS A 59 -9.80 -6.09 -19.58
C LYS A 59 -8.45 -6.60 -19.10
N GLU A 60 -7.56 -7.01 -20.01
CA GLU A 60 -6.19 -7.42 -19.64
C GLU A 60 -5.43 -6.31 -18.91
N ILE A 61 -5.55 -5.07 -19.40
CA ILE A 61 -4.89 -3.90 -18.77
C ILE A 61 -5.47 -3.64 -17.37
N VAL A 62 -6.80 -3.66 -17.23
CA VAL A 62 -7.47 -3.44 -15.94
C VAL A 62 -7.12 -4.54 -14.94
N ASP A 63 -7.15 -5.81 -15.36
CA ASP A 63 -6.76 -6.96 -14.52
C ASP A 63 -5.30 -6.83 -14.05
N LYS A 64 -4.40 -6.35 -14.93
CA LYS A 64 -3.01 -6.07 -14.55
C LYS A 64 -2.93 -4.98 -13.49
N TYR A 65 -3.67 -3.88 -13.63
CA TYR A 65 -3.67 -2.81 -12.64
C TYR A 65 -4.23 -3.25 -11.29
N ILE A 66 -5.31 -4.04 -11.28
CA ILE A 66 -5.86 -4.61 -10.05
C ILE A 66 -4.79 -5.41 -9.31
N ARG A 67 -4.08 -6.31 -10.01
CA ARG A 67 -2.99 -7.10 -9.39
C ARG A 67 -1.89 -6.22 -8.82
N VAL A 68 -1.39 -5.27 -9.61
CA VAL A 68 -0.31 -4.35 -9.17
C VAL A 68 -0.74 -3.55 -7.94
N LEU A 69 -1.99 -3.08 -7.88
CA LEU A 69 -2.52 -2.33 -6.74
C LEU A 69 -2.72 -3.23 -5.51
N SER A 70 -3.11 -4.48 -5.71
CA SER A 70 -3.25 -5.47 -4.64
C SER A 70 -1.89 -5.84 -4.03
N ASP A 71 -0.90 -6.13 -4.87
CA ASP A 71 0.47 -6.44 -4.46
C ASP A 71 1.11 -5.26 -3.71
N ALA A 72 0.98 -4.05 -4.24
CA ALA A 72 1.48 -2.83 -3.58
C ALA A 72 0.82 -2.60 -2.21
N GLN A 73 -0.49 -2.87 -2.07
CA GLN A 73 -1.17 -2.78 -0.77
C GLN A 73 -0.63 -3.79 0.23
N ALA A 74 -0.35 -5.02 -0.20
CA ALA A 74 0.23 -6.05 0.66
C ALA A 74 1.63 -5.66 1.15
N GLU A 75 2.49 -5.18 0.25
CA GLU A 75 3.83 -4.70 0.59
C GLU A 75 3.79 -3.52 1.56
N ILE A 76 2.91 -2.53 1.30
CA ILE A 76 2.74 -1.38 2.20
C ILE A 76 2.22 -1.81 3.58
N ALA A 77 1.32 -2.79 3.64
CA ALA A 77 0.79 -3.31 4.90
C ALA A 77 1.88 -4.00 5.73
N GLU A 78 2.75 -4.80 5.10
CA GLU A 78 3.89 -5.45 5.76
C GLU A 78 4.88 -4.41 6.30
N LEU A 79 5.19 -3.38 5.50
CA LEU A 79 6.06 -2.29 5.90
C LEU A 79 5.50 -1.52 7.11
N LEU A 80 4.20 -1.22 7.11
CA LEU A 80 3.51 -0.56 8.22
C LEU A 80 3.54 -1.43 9.48
N GLY A 81 3.30 -2.74 9.36
CA GLY A 81 3.39 -3.67 10.47
C GLY A 81 4.79 -3.67 11.10
N SER A 82 5.82 -3.76 10.26
CA SER A 82 7.22 -3.72 10.71
C SER A 82 7.57 -2.39 11.39
N ALA A 83 7.07 -1.27 10.86
CA ALA A 83 7.28 0.06 11.44
C ALA A 83 6.56 0.20 12.80
N ASP A 84 5.32 -0.29 12.91
CA ASP A 84 4.54 -0.27 14.15
C ASP A 84 5.21 -1.12 15.24
N GLU A 85 5.74 -2.30 14.91
CA GLU A 85 6.52 -3.12 15.83
C GLU A 85 7.79 -2.41 16.32
N PHE A 86 8.53 -1.76 15.42
CA PHE A 86 9.73 -1.00 15.78
C PHE A 86 9.40 0.17 16.71
N MET A 87 8.35 0.93 16.40
CA MET A 87 7.83 2.01 17.23
C MET A 87 7.40 1.53 18.62
N ALA A 88 6.77 0.35 18.72
CA ALA A 88 6.39 -0.25 20.00
C ALA A 88 7.62 -0.61 20.86
N LYS A 89 8.66 -1.19 20.24
CA LYS A 89 9.93 -1.50 20.91
C LYS A 89 10.62 -0.24 21.42
N LEU A 90 10.67 0.83 20.62
CA LEU A 90 11.24 2.12 21.05
C LEU A 90 10.52 2.72 22.25
N ARG A 91 9.17 2.74 22.24
CA ARG A 91 8.37 3.21 23.38
C ARG A 91 8.65 2.42 24.66
N HIS A 92 8.85 1.10 24.54
CA HIS A 92 9.16 0.24 25.68
C HIS A 92 10.55 0.51 26.27
N VAL A 93 11.55 0.81 25.41
CA VAL A 93 12.91 1.14 25.85
C VAL A 93 12.94 2.52 26.52
N TRP A 94 12.18 3.50 26.01
CA TRP A 94 12.13 4.84 26.59
C TRP A 94 11.28 4.97 27.87
N ARG A 95 10.30 4.09 28.11
CA ARG A 95 9.52 4.08 29.36
C ARG A 95 10.28 3.58 30.59
N LYS A 96 11.51 3.07 30.44
CA LYS A 96 12.33 2.53 31.55
C LYS A 96 13.20 3.56 32.28
N TRP A 97 13.03 4.86 32.00
CA TRP A 97 13.66 5.96 32.73
C TRP A 97 12.62 6.95 33.22
#